data_AF-A0A510HN04-F1
#
_entry.id   AF-A0A510HN04-F1
#
_cell.length_a   1.000
_cell.length_b   1.000
_cell.length_c   1.000
_cell.angle_alpha   90.00
_cell.angle_beta   90.00
_cell.angle_gamma   90.00
#
_symmetry.space_group_name_H-M   'P 1'
#
loop_
_entity.id
_entity.type
_entity.pdbx_description
1 polymer ?
#
loop_
_entity_poly.entity_id
_entity_poly.type
_entity_poly.pdbx_seq_one_letter_code
_entity_poly.pdbx_strand_id
1 'polypeptide(L)'
;MDRPVYRFLRLLFLLGLVHGFYLLAQEGLRAWELARERAALKEEVARARAEVERLKEEVRAARDPAYLEALLRRMGWVRKDEEVRRWP
;
A
#
# COMPACT_ATOMS: atom_id res chain seq x y z
N MET A 1 -28.96 19.31 53.50
CA MET A 1 -27.58 19.84 53.55
C MET A 1 -26.91 19.56 52.21
N ASP A 2 -26.97 20.51 51.28
CA ASP A 2 -26.12 20.48 50.09
C ASP A 2 -24.67 20.56 50.52
N ARG A 3 -23.94 19.45 50.42
CA ARG A 3 -22.50 19.45 50.63
C ARG A 3 -21.86 19.73 49.27
N PRO A 4 -21.41 20.98 49.01
CA PRO A 4 -20.92 21.41 47.69
C PRO A 4 -19.77 20.54 47.17
N VAL A 5 -19.04 19.89 48.09
CA VAL A 5 -17.98 18.91 47.81
C VAL A 5 -18.47 17.74 46.95
N TYR A 6 -19.66 17.18 47.23
CA TYR A 6 -20.20 16.05 46.42
C TYR A 6 -20.66 16.49 45.04
N ARG A 7 -21.14 17.74 44.90
CA ARG A 7 -21.46 18.31 43.59
C ARG A 7 -20.19 18.46 42.76
N PHE A 8 -19.12 18.97 43.36
CA PHE A 8 -17.82 19.09 42.70
C PHE A 8 -17.23 17.73 42.29
N LEU A 9 -17.21 16.75 43.20
CA LEU A 9 -16.75 15.39 42.91
C LEU A 9 -17.53 14.74 41.75
N ARG A 10 -18.86 14.92 41.72
CA ARG A 10 -19.71 14.39 40.64
C ARG A 10 -19.40 15.05 39.31
N LEU A 11 -19.17 16.36 39.29
CA LEU A 11 -18.79 17.08 38.07
C LEU A 11 -17.42 16.62 37.57
N LEU A 12 -16.44 16.45 38.46
CA LEU A 12 -15.12 15.95 38.10
C LEU A 12 -15.20 14.52 37.53
N PHE A 13 -16.01 13.67 38.17
CA PHE A 13 -16.24 12.31 37.70
C PHE A 13 -16.91 12.28 36.33
N LEU A 14 -17.95 13.09 36.11
CA LEU A 14 -18.61 13.22 34.82
C LEU A 14 -17.66 13.75 33.75
N LEU A 15 -16.83 14.72 34.08
CA LEU A 15 -15.81 15.25 33.18
C LEU A 15 -14.80 14.14 32.79
N GLY A 16 -14.36 13.35 33.76
CA GLY A 16 -13.48 12.21 33.52
C GLY A 16 -14.13 11.16 32.61
N LEU A 17 -15.42 10.85 32.81
CA LEU A 17 -16.16 9.94 31.94
C LEU A 17 -16.26 10.48 30.52
N VAL A 18 -16.69 11.73 30.35
CA VAL A 18 -16.80 12.37 29.04
C VAL A 18 -15.44 12.35 28.33
N HIS A 19 -14.36 12.65 29.05
CA HIS A 19 -13.01 12.63 28.50
C HIS A 19 -12.58 11.20 28.10
N GLY A 20 -12.87 10.19 28.93
CA GLY A 20 -12.59 8.79 28.59
C GLY A 20 -13.34 8.34 27.35
N PHE A 21 -14.63 8.67 27.24
CA PHE A 21 -15.42 8.39 26.03
C PHE A 21 -14.88 9.12 24.80
N TYR A 22 -14.46 10.37 24.96
CA TYR A 22 -13.86 11.15 23.88
C TYR A 22 -12.60 10.48 23.33
N LEU A 23 -11.70 10.01 24.21
CA LEU A 23 -10.48 9.31 23.80
C LEU A 23 -10.79 7.99 23.09
N LEU A 24 -11.74 7.21 23.60
CA LEU A 24 -12.18 5.96 22.97
C LEU A 24 -12.79 6.19 21.58
N ALA A 25 -13.62 7.22 21.45
CA ALA A 25 -14.21 7.59 20.16
C ALA A 25 -13.13 8.01 19.15
N GLN A 26 -12.16 8.81 19.59
CA GLN A 26 -11.05 9.26 18.74
C GLN A 26 -10.19 8.08 18.26
N GLU A 27 -9.86 7.14 19.15
CA GLU A 27 -9.09 5.95 18.78
C GLU A 27 -9.88 5.03 17.85
N GLY A 28 -11.20 4.89 18.08
CA GLY A 28 -12.09 4.13 17.20
C GLY A 28 -12.16 4.70 15.79
N LEU A 29 -12.31 6.02 15.65
CA LEU A 29 -12.30 6.70 14.35
C LEU A 29 -10.97 6.50 13.62
N ARG A 30 -9.85 6.68 14.34
CA ARG A 30 -8.51 6.48 13.77
C ARG A 30 -8.29 5.06 13.30
N ALA A 31 -8.71 4.07 14.09
CA ALA A 31 -8.61 2.66 13.72
C ALA A 31 -9.46 2.34 12.48
N TRP A 32 -10.63 2.95 12.35
CA TRP A 32 -11.51 2.79 11.19
C TRP A 32 -10.91 3.39 9.92
N GLU A 33 -10.37 4.62 9.99
CA GLU A 33 -9.67 5.25 8.87
C GLU A 33 -8.47 4.42 8.41
N LEU A 34 -7.63 3.98 9.35
CA LEU A 34 -6.49 3.10 9.05
C LEU A 34 -6.92 1.76 8.43
N ALA A 35 -8.03 1.18 8.88
CA ALA A 35 -8.56 -0.04 8.30
C ALA A 35 -9.00 0.17 6.84
N ARG A 36 -9.63 1.32 6.56
CA ARG A 36 -10.07 1.69 5.21
C ARG A 36 -8.88 1.93 4.27
N GLU A 37 -7.87 2.67 4.72
CA GLU A 37 -6.64 2.90 3.95
C GLU A 37 -5.90 1.59 3.66
N ARG A 38 -5.80 0.70 4.65
CA ARG A 38 -5.20 -0.63 4.45
C ARG A 38 -5.96 -1.46 3.43
N ALA A 39 -7.29 -1.36 3.37
CA ALA A 39 -8.08 -2.07 2.38
C ALA A 39 -7.79 -1.55 0.97
N ALA A 40 -7.78 -0.23 0.78
CA ALA A 40 -7.44 0.40 -0.50
C ALA A 40 -6.01 0.04 -0.96
N LEU A 41 -5.03 0.14 -0.07
CA LEU A 41 -3.64 -0.22 -0.37
C LEU A 41 -3.49 -1.71 -0.72
N LYS A 42 -4.23 -2.60 -0.08
CA LYS A 42 -4.21 -4.03 -0.41
C LYS A 42 -4.72 -4.27 -1.84
N GLU A 43 -5.77 -3.58 -2.26
CA GLU A 43 -6.26 -3.67 -3.64
C GLU A 43 -5.24 -3.14 -4.64
N GLU A 44 -4.61 -2.00 -4.36
CA GLU A 44 -3.55 -1.45 -5.21
C GLU A 44 -2.36 -2.41 -5.34
N VAL A 45 -1.92 -3.00 -4.22
CA VAL A 45 -0.85 -4.00 -4.22
C VAL A 45 -1.25 -5.25 -5.00
N ALA A 46 -2.51 -5.70 -4.89
CA ALA A 46 -2.99 -6.85 -5.65
C ALA A 46 -2.98 -6.58 -7.16
N ARG A 47 -3.42 -5.40 -7.59
CA ARG A 47 -3.37 -4.97 -9.00
C ARG A 47 -1.94 -4.86 -9.51
N ALA A 48 -1.06 -4.22 -8.74
CA ALA A 48 0.36 -4.09 -9.10
C ALA A 48 1.04 -5.47 -9.21
N ARG A 49 0.72 -6.41 -8.32
CA ARG A 49 1.22 -7.79 -8.41
C ARG A 49 0.73 -8.50 -9.66
N ALA A 50 -0.55 -8.36 -10.01
CA ALA A 50 -1.09 -8.96 -11.22
C ALA A 50 -0.43 -8.40 -12.48
N GLU A 51 -0.19 -7.08 -12.52
CA GLU A 51 0.52 -6.44 -13.63
C GLU A 51 1.97 -6.92 -13.75
N VAL A 52 2.67 -7.06 -12.62
CA VAL A 52 4.03 -7.60 -12.60
C VAL A 52 4.06 -9.05 -13.08
N GLU A 53 3.11 -9.89 -12.68
CA GLU A 53 3.04 -11.27 -13.19
C GLU A 53 2.73 -11.31 -14.68
N ARG A 54 1.82 -10.47 -15.19
CA ARG A 54 1.56 -10.35 -16.63
C ARG A 54 2.82 -9.92 -17.39
N LEU A 55 3.53 -8.90 -16.91
CA LEU A 55 4.78 -8.43 -17.50
C LEU A 55 5.87 -9.49 -17.43
N LYS A 56 5.94 -10.29 -16.35
CA LYS A 56 6.87 -11.41 -16.26
C LYS A 56 6.55 -12.51 -17.26
N GLU A 57 5.27 -12.79 -17.51
CA GLU A 57 4.84 -13.73 -18.53
C GLU A 57 5.18 -13.21 -19.93
N GLU A 58 4.93 -11.93 -20.21
CA GLU A 58 5.34 -11.26 -21.45
C GLU A 58 6.86 -11.28 -21.63
N VAL A 59 7.63 -11.02 -20.57
CA VAL A 59 9.10 -11.10 -20.59
C VAL A 59 9.58 -12.54 -20.73
N ARG A 60 8.91 -13.53 -20.15
CA ARG A 60 9.24 -14.95 -20.34
C ARG A 60 8.96 -15.39 -21.77
N ALA A 61 7.85 -14.94 -22.36
CA ALA A 61 7.56 -15.15 -23.78
C ALA A 61 8.58 -14.43 -24.68
N ALA A 62 9.03 -13.24 -24.28
CA ALA A 62 10.05 -12.47 -24.98
C ALA A 62 11.49 -12.91 -24.69
N ARG A 63 11.72 -13.82 -23.71
CA ARG A 63 13.05 -14.29 -23.28
C ARG A 63 13.66 -15.32 -24.22
N ASP A 64 13.04 -15.59 -25.36
CA ASP A 64 13.74 -16.24 -26.47
C ASP A 64 14.92 -15.33 -26.88
N PRO A 65 16.18 -15.79 -26.71
CA PRO A 65 17.36 -14.99 -27.05
C PRO A 65 17.32 -14.50 -28.51
N ALA A 66 16.70 -15.28 -29.40
CA ALA A 66 16.52 -14.91 -30.80
C ALA A 66 15.53 -13.75 -30.97
N TYR A 67 14.49 -13.66 -30.12
CA TYR A 67 13.50 -12.59 -30.14
C TYR A 67 14.08 -11.27 -29.61
N LEU A 68 14.89 -11.31 -28.55
CA LEU A 68 15.60 -10.14 -28.03
C LEU A 68 16.61 -9.60 -29.03
N GLU A 69 17.38 -10.46 -29.69
CA GLU A 69 18.31 -10.05 -30.73
C GLU A 69 17.58 -9.42 -31.93
N ALA A 70 16.46 -10.01 -32.35
CA ALA A 70 15.62 -9.46 -33.41
C ALA A 70 15.02 -8.09 -33.05
N LEU A 71 14.58 -7.91 -31.80
CA LEU A 71 14.03 -6.64 -31.30
C LEU A 71 15.09 -5.55 -31.22
N LEU A 72 16.28 -5.88 -30.70
CA LEU A 72 17.42 -4.95 -30.59
C LEU A 72 17.93 -4.50 -31.97
N ARG A 73 17.99 -5.41 -32.95
CA ARG A 73 18.30 -5.09 -34.34
C ARG A 73 17.21 -4.20 -34.99
N ARG A 74 15.92 -4.43 -34.67
CA ARG A 74 14.80 -3.61 -35.17
C ARG A 74 14.79 -2.19 -34.61
N MET A 75 15.18 -2.03 -33.34
CA MET A 75 15.30 -0.74 -32.66
C MET A 75 16.58 0.03 -33.08
N GLY A 76 17.43 -0.58 -33.92
CA GLY A 76 18.67 0.03 -34.40
C GLY A 76 19.78 0.08 -33.36
N TRP A 77 19.62 -0.62 -32.24
CA TRP A 77 20.57 -0.63 -31.13
C TRP A 77 21.76 -1.57 -31.35
N VAL A 78 21.67 -2.50 -32.31
CA VAL A 78 22.73 -3.46 -32.66
C VAL A 78 22.88 -3.49 -34.19
N ARG A 79 24.10 -3.29 -34.71
CA ARG A 79 24.38 -3.34 -36.17
C ARG A 79 24.34 -4.78 -36.68
N LYS A 80 24.16 -4.96 -38.00
CA LYS A 80 24.03 -6.30 -38.62
C LYS A 80 25.21 -7.23 -38.31
N ASP A 81 26.36 -6.66 -38.01
CA ASP A 81 27.67 -7.34 -37.93
C ASP A 81 28.15 -7.48 -36.46
N GLU A 82 27.32 -7.10 -35.50
CA GLU A 82 27.69 -7.00 -34.09
C GLU A 82 27.07 -8.18 -33.31
N GLU A 83 27.91 -9.03 -32.71
CA GLU A 83 27.46 -10.14 -31.89
C GLU A 83 26.92 -9.62 -30.55
N VAL A 84 25.65 -9.92 -30.25
CA VAL A 84 25.07 -9.65 -28.93
C VAL A 84 25.74 -10.57 -27.93
N ARG A 85 26.69 -10.03 -27.18
CA ARG A 85 27.43 -10.76 -26.15
C ARG A 85 26.44 -11.42 -25.19
N ARG A 86 26.39 -12.76 -25.19
CA ARG A 86 25.64 -13.53 -24.20
C ARG A 86 26.19 -13.19 -22.81
N TRP A 87 25.37 -12.56 -22.00
CA TRP A 87 25.64 -12.45 -20.57
C TRP A 87 25.37 -13.81 -19.92
N PRO A 88 26.27 -14.33 -19.07
CA PRO A 88 26.04 -15.57 -18.33
C PRO A 88 24.86 -15.47 -17.36
#